data_AF-T1CBW8-F1
#
_entry.id   AF-T1CBW8-F1
#
_cell.length_a   1.000
_cell.length_b   1.000
_cell.length_c   1.000
_cell.angle_alpha   90.00
_cell.angle_beta   90.00
_cell.angle_gamma   90.00
#
_symmetry.space_group_name_H-M   'P 1'
#
loop_
_entity.id
_entity.type
_entity.pdbx_description
1 polymer ?
#
loop_
_entity_poly.entity_id
_entity_poly.type
_entity_poly.pdbx_seq_one_letter_code
_entity_poly.pdbx_strand_id
1 'polypeptide(L)' 'MSEIHFIVEEALEGGYVARAVGVDIVTEADDLHSLHAQVRDAVHCHFDDGQSPSLIRLHITREEVLAA' A
#
# COMPACT_ATOMS: atom_id res chain seq x y z
N MET A 1 5.20 1.29 19.64
CA MET A 1 5.18 1.79 18.25
C MET A 1 4.54 0.71 17.40
N SER A 2 3.48 1.06 16.69
CA SER A 2 2.76 0.13 15.82
C SER A 2 3.18 0.40 14.37
N GLU A 3 3.32 -0.67 13.60
CA GLU A 3 3.63 -0.61 12.18
C GLU A 3 2.51 -1.25 11.37
N ILE A 4 2.27 -0.72 10.17
CA ILE A 4 1.39 -1.33 9.18
C ILE A 4 2.22 -1.66 7.94
N HIS A 5 2.00 -2.87 7.43
CA HIS A 5 2.69 -3.38 6.25
C HIS A 5 1.73 -3.40 5.07
N PHE A 6 2.16 -2.89 3.93
CA PHE A 6 1.44 -2.97 2.67
C PHE A 6 2.27 -3.77 1.67
N ILE A 7 1.61 -4.69 0.97
CA ILE A 7 2.13 -5.32 -0.24
C ILE A 7 1.70 -4.45 -1.41
N VAL A 8 2.66 -4.01 -2.20
CA VAL A 8 2.45 -3.18 -3.38
C VAL A 8 2.80 -3.98 -4.62
N GLU A 9 1.84 -4.10 -5.52
CA GLU A 9 1.94 -4.84 -6.77
C GLU A 9 1.81 -3.85 -7.94
N GLU A 10 2.69 -4.01 -8.94
CA GLU A 10 2.56 -3.30 -10.22
C GLU A 10 1.49 -3.99 -11.07
N ALA A 11 0.48 -3.23 -11.50
CA ALA A 11 -0.57 -3.75 -12.35
C ALA A 11 -0.06 -3.91 -13.80
N LEU A 12 -0.60 -4.90 -14.52
CA LEU A 12 -0.22 -5.20 -15.91
C LEU A 12 -0.47 -4.02 -16.86
N GLU A 13 -1.45 -3.19 -16.55
CA GLU A 13 -1.86 -2.02 -17.33
C GLU A 13 -1.09 -0.75 -16.95
N GLY A 14 -0.17 -0.86 -15.98
CA GLY A 14 0.51 0.27 -15.33
C GLY A 14 -0.15 0.66 -14.01
N GLY A 15 0.57 1.44 -13.20
CA GLY A 15 0.13 1.82 -11.86
C GLY A 15 0.45 0.79 -10.80
N TYR A 16 0.01 1.09 -9.58
CA TYR A 16 0.35 0.38 -8.36
C TYR A 16 -0.90 0.13 -7.53
N VAL A 17 -1.02 -1.08 -6.99
CA VAL A 17 -2.04 -1.45 -6.01
C VAL A 17 -1.34 -1.79 -4.70
N ALA A 18 -1.68 -1.09 -3.62
CA ALA A 18 -1.18 -1.35 -2.29
C ALA A 18 -2.28 -1.95 -1.41
N ARG A 19 -1.99 -3.09 -0.79
CA ARG A 19 -2.88 -3.81 0.11
C ARG A 19 -2.24 -3.98 1.48
N ALA A 20 -2.93 -3.53 2.53
CA ALA A 20 -2.46 -3.73 3.89
C ALA A 20 -2.56 -5.19 4.33
N VAL A 21 -1.57 -5.63 5.12
CA VAL A 21 -1.56 -6.95 5.74
C VAL A 21 -2.23 -6.86 7.11
N GLY A 22 -3.25 -7.69 7.32
CA GLY A 22 -3.95 -7.80 8.60
C GLY A 22 -5.04 -6.76 8.84
N VAL A 23 -5.24 -5.80 7.94
CA VAL A 23 -6.36 -4.86 7.94
C VAL A 23 -6.93 -4.68 6.54
N ASP A 24 -8.21 -4.33 6.46
CA ASP A 24 -8.92 -4.18 5.20
C ASP A 24 -8.72 -2.77 4.63
N ILE A 25 -7.50 -2.49 4.17
CA ILE A 25 -7.14 -1.26 3.49
C ILE A 25 -6.54 -1.61 2.13
N VAL A 26 -7.13 -1.06 1.07
CA VAL A 26 -6.64 -1.19 -0.31
C VAL A 26 -6.65 0.19 -0.93
N THR A 27 -5.56 0.52 -1.63
CA THR A 27 -5.40 1.78 -2.36
C THR A 27 -4.70 1.52 -3.67
N GLU A 28 -5.03 2.26 -4.72
CA GLU A 28 -4.39 2.16 -6.03
C GLU A 28 -3.97 3.53 -6.52
N ALA A 29 -2.94 3.64 -7.36
CA ALA A 29 -2.59 4.89 -8.02
C ALA A 29 -1.72 4.67 -9.26
N ASP A 30 -1.70 5.63 -10.17
CA ASP A 30 -0.91 5.56 -11.41
C ASP A 30 0.62 5.62 -11.16
N ASP A 31 1.04 6.26 -10.06
CA ASP A 31 2.45 6.45 -9.72
C ASP A 31 2.69 6.28 -8.21
N LEU A 32 3.91 5.89 -7.81
CA LEU A 32 4.29 5.73 -6.39
C LEU A 32 4.05 6.99 -5.55
N HIS A 33 4.26 8.17 -6.12
CA HIS A 33 4.02 9.43 -5.39
C HIS A 33 2.54 9.57 -4.99
N SER A 34 1.64 9.33 -5.95
CA SER A 34 0.19 9.35 -5.71
C SER A 34 -0.23 8.23 -4.77
N LEU A 35 0.37 7.03 -4.91
CA LEU A 35 0.13 5.90 -4.02
C LEU A 35 0.50 6.23 -2.57
N HIS A 36 1.64 6.88 -2.34
CA HIS A 36 2.05 7.28 -0.98
C HIS A 36 1.04 8.22 -0.32
N ALA A 37 0.46 9.15 -1.08
CA ALA A 37 -0.58 10.05 -0.59
C ALA A 37 -1.86 9.27 -0.26
N GLN A 38 -2.31 8.41 -1.18
CA GLN A 38 -3.51 7.58 -1.00
C GLN A 38 -3.39 6.65 0.20
N VAL A 39 -2.24 5.98 0.38
CA VAL A 39 -1.98 5.08 1.52
C VAL A 39 -2.05 5.85 2.84
N ARG A 40 -1.43 7.03 2.92
CA ARG A 40 -1.45 7.85 4.15
C ARG A 40 -2.87 8.29 4.49
N ASP A 41 -3.63 8.73 3.49
CA ASP A 41 -5.02 9.14 3.66
C ASP A 41 -5.89 7.96 4.11
N ALA A 42 -5.77 6.82 3.45
CA ALA A 42 -6.53 5.61 3.79
C ALA A 42 -6.21 5.10 5.21
N VAL A 43 -4.94 5.12 5.62
CA VAL A 43 -4.54 4.80 7.00
C VAL A 43 -5.15 5.81 7.98
N HIS A 44 -5.11 7.12 7.68
CA HIS A 44 -5.70 8.13 8.55
C HIS A 44 -7.23 8.01 8.64
N CYS A 45 -7.90 7.61 7.55
CA CYS A 45 -9.36 7.43 7.52
C CYS A 45 -9.80 6.15 8.24
N HIS A 46 -8.99 5.08 8.17
CA HIS A 46 -9.33 3.78 8.72
C HIS A 46 -9.13 3.69 10.24
N PHE A 47 -8.16 4.40 10.81
CA PHE A 47 -7.86 4.36 12.24
C PHE A 47 -8.39 5.62 12.95
N ASP A 48 -9.04 5.43 14.11
CA ASP A 48 -9.43 6.53 15.00
C ASP A 48 -8.21 7.34 15.51
N ASP A 49 -8.48 8.54 16.00
CA ASP A 49 -7.47 9.46 16.53
C ASP A 49 -6.64 8.79 17.64
N GLY A 50 -5.31 8.77 17.45
CA GLY A 50 -4.36 8.12 18.37
C GLY A 50 -4.24 6.60 18.24
N GLN A 51 -4.99 5.94 17.35
CA GLN A 51 -4.84 4.51 17.03
C GLN A 51 -4.02 4.26 15.75
N SER A 52 -3.65 5.33 15.03
CA SER A 52 -2.92 5.21 13.77
C SER A 52 -1.49 4.66 13.99
N PRO A 53 -1.02 3.79 13.08
CA PRO A 53 0.33 3.25 13.14
C PRO A 53 1.36 4.37 12.94
N SER A 54 2.43 4.30 13.74
CA SER A 54 3.55 5.25 13.69
C SER A 54 4.46 5.05 12.47
N LEU A 55 4.40 3.90 11.81
CA LEU A 55 5.23 3.55 10.67
C LEU A 55 4.41 2.83 9.60
N ILE A 56 4.53 3.28 8.36
CA ILE A 56 3.95 2.62 7.18
C ILE A 56 5.11 2.01 6.38
N ARG A 57 5.08 0.69 6.19
CA ARG A 57 6.03 -0.04 5.35
C ARG A 57 5.36 -0.45 4.05
N LEU A 58 5.87 0.04 2.93
CA LEU A 58 5.48 -0.40 1.60
C LEU A 58 6.51 -1.43 1.11
N HIS A 59 6.07 -2.66 0.89
CA HIS A 59 6.85 -3.68 0.20
C HIS A 59 6.43 -3.68 -1.27
N ILE A 60 7.26 -3.12 -2.14
CA ILE A 60 6.99 -3.07 -3.58
C ILE A 60 7.67 -4.27 -4.23
N THR A 61 6.86 -5.15 -4.81
CA THR A 61 7.33 -6.30 -5.57
C THR A 61 6.88 -6.20 -7.02
N ARG A 62 7.75 -6.64 -7.92
CA ARG A 62 7.45 -6.76 -9.35
C ARG A 62 7.57 -8.23 -9.72
N GLU A 63 6.47 -8.81 -10.19
CA GLU A 63 6.46 -10.17 -10.69
C GLU A 63 6.82 -10.18 -12.18
N GLU A 64 7.79 -11.01 -12.55
CA GLU A 64 8.17 -11.24 -13.94
C GLU A 64 7.90 -12.69 -14.32
N VAL A 65 7.08 -12.90 -15.34
CA VAL A 65 6.77 -14.23 -15.87
C VAL A 65 7.66 -14.49 -17.09
N LEU A 66 8.52 -15.50 -16.98
CA LEU A 66 9.40 -15.97 -18.04
C LEU A 66 8.92 -17.36 -18.51
N ALA A 67 8.89 -17.58 -19.82
CA ALA A 67 8.70 -18.93 -20.36
C ALA A 67 9.99 -19.75 -20.16
N ALA A 68 9.86 -21.03 -19.81
CA ALA A 68 10.96 -21.97 -19.59
C ALA A 68 11.38 -22.71 -20.86
#